data_AF-A2FIZ9-F1
#
_entry.id   AF-A2FIZ9-F1
#
_cell.length_a   1.000
_cell.length_b   1.000
_cell.length_c   1.000
_cell.angle_alpha   90.00
_cell.angle_beta   90.00
_cell.angle_gamma   90.00
#
_symmetry.space_group_name_H-M   'P 1'
#
loop_
_entity.id
_entity.type
_entity.pdbx_description
1 polymer ?
#
loop_
_entity_poly.entity_id
_entity_poly.type
_entity_poly.pdbx_seq_one_letter_code
_entity_poly.pdbx_strand_id
1 'polypeptide(L)'
;MGLLTPGEYKIELWGAGSGFPDHSYGSYGAYVRGTISLSTPSVFYIYLGQRGTESTNITFNGGTPGSLYMRTTTAGGGSSDIRLVPGDWNSFESLKSRIMVAGAGGGCCDHYNNITGGSGGGLKGEDGILTINSPCLKKECDDKIENSCFNTIPTGGNQTNGGIDAIWNNISSKFGIGGYVNKGLTRPSGGSGYYGGGGGVSSNCVISCGAGGSSFVSGLTGCDAINESSTGFDSIFHTHQPIHYSGYTFTDAIMLNGGNPEIPQPENTIFYDGACQITILSDFTSFLKTCHPSFTSTQTFFLTFAIFIQT
;
A
#
# COMPACT_ATOMS: atom_id res chain seq x y z
N MET A 1 11.39 4.54 13.19
CA MET A 1 12.24 3.89 14.20
C MET A 1 11.54 3.99 15.52
N GLY A 2 10.89 2.92 15.99
CA GLY A 2 10.46 2.78 17.38
C GLY A 2 11.22 1.62 17.99
N LEU A 3 11.83 1.82 19.16
CA LEU A 3 12.35 0.72 19.97
C LEU A 3 11.19 0.18 20.81
N LEU A 4 10.79 -1.07 20.55
CA LEU A 4 9.81 -1.79 21.37
C LEU A 4 10.56 -2.69 22.34
N THR A 5 10.24 -2.58 23.62
CA THR A 5 10.74 -3.46 24.67
C THR A 5 10.06 -4.84 24.60
N PRO A 6 10.50 -5.84 25.38
CA PRO A 6 9.74 -7.07 25.51
C PRO A 6 8.30 -6.80 26.00
N GLY A 7 7.34 -7.50 25.42
CA GLY A 7 5.91 -7.28 25.65
C GLY A 7 5.06 -7.72 24.47
N GLU A 8 3.75 -7.51 24.58
CA GLU A 8 2.78 -7.75 23.52
C GLU A 8 2.23 -6.43 22.99
N TYR A 9 2.20 -6.33 21.66
CA TYR A 9 1.84 -5.12 20.95
C TYR A 9 0.81 -5.43 19.87
N LYS A 10 -0.30 -4.70 19.86
CA LYS A 10 -1.19 -4.65 18.70
C LYS A 10 -0.67 -3.56 17.77
N ILE A 11 -0.42 -3.91 16.52
CA ILE A 11 -0.02 -2.98 15.46
C ILE A 11 -1.13 -2.91 14.43
N GLU A 12 -1.51 -1.69 14.06
CA GLU A 12 -2.53 -1.38 13.07
C GLU A 12 -1.94 -0.45 12.03
N LEU A 13 -2.15 -0.74 10.75
CA LEU A 13 -1.71 0.09 9.63
C LEU A 13 -2.88 0.40 8.70
N TRP A 14 -2.89 1.62 8.19
CA TRP A 14 -3.76 2.07 7.11
C TRP A 14 -2.88 2.46 5.93
N GLY A 15 -3.14 1.89 4.76
CA GLY A 15 -2.54 2.34 3.51
C GLY A 15 -3.12 3.70 3.12
N ALA A 16 -2.39 4.46 2.32
CA ALA A 16 -2.93 5.71 1.80
C ALA A 16 -3.93 5.46 0.66
N GLY A 17 -4.90 6.34 0.55
CA GLY A 17 -5.79 6.41 -0.61
C GLY A 17 -5.22 7.25 -1.75
N SER A 18 -6.05 7.47 -2.75
CA SER A 18 -5.86 8.56 -3.72
C SER A 18 -7.14 9.35 -3.88
N GLY A 19 -7.07 10.52 -4.48
CA GLY A 19 -8.28 11.19 -4.95
C GLY A 19 -8.15 12.69 -4.99
N PHE A 20 -9.31 13.34 -5.07
CA PHE A 20 -9.46 14.78 -5.15
C PHE A 20 -10.15 15.24 -3.86
N PRO A 21 -9.38 15.64 -2.82
CA PRO A 21 -9.96 16.05 -1.54
C PRO A 21 -10.98 17.18 -1.72
N ASP A 22 -10.69 18.11 -2.63
CA ASP A 22 -11.56 19.24 -2.96
C ASP A 22 -12.90 18.81 -3.58
N HIS A 23 -12.95 17.61 -4.19
CA HIS A 23 -14.14 17.06 -4.84
C HIS A 23 -14.78 15.91 -4.04
N SER A 24 -14.26 15.60 -2.84
CA SER A 24 -14.78 14.61 -1.90
C SER A 24 -14.94 13.19 -2.45
N TYR A 25 -14.06 12.76 -3.36
CA TYR A 25 -14.00 11.36 -3.81
C TYR A 25 -12.57 10.86 -3.98
N GLY A 26 -12.40 9.56 -3.82
CA GLY A 26 -11.09 8.92 -3.85
C GLY A 26 -11.18 7.41 -3.67
N SER A 27 -10.09 6.72 -4.03
CA SER A 27 -9.89 5.33 -3.62
C SER A 27 -9.29 5.30 -2.21
N TYR A 28 -9.50 4.19 -1.51
CA TYR A 28 -9.03 4.03 -0.15
C TYR A 28 -7.84 3.09 -0.07
N GLY A 29 -6.97 3.28 0.93
CA GLY A 29 -6.00 2.26 1.28
C GLY A 29 -6.64 1.14 2.09
N ALA A 30 -5.99 -0.02 2.09
CA ALA A 30 -6.36 -1.15 2.92
C ALA A 30 -6.06 -0.88 4.39
N TYR A 31 -6.62 -1.72 5.26
CA TYR A 31 -6.32 -1.75 6.67
C TYR A 31 -5.80 -3.15 7.05
N VAL A 32 -4.74 -3.19 7.86
CA VAL A 32 -4.26 -4.43 8.47
C VAL A 32 -4.02 -4.24 9.95
N ARG A 33 -4.23 -5.30 10.72
CA ARG A 33 -3.80 -5.36 12.11
C ARG A 33 -3.27 -6.73 12.48
N GLY A 34 -2.53 -6.78 13.58
CA GLY A 34 -2.16 -8.02 14.25
C GLY A 34 -1.44 -7.76 15.58
N THR A 35 -1.35 -8.80 16.40
CA THR A 35 -0.63 -8.79 17.67
C THR A 35 0.73 -9.45 17.50
N ILE A 36 1.79 -8.84 18.02
CA ILE A 36 3.15 -9.38 18.03
C ILE A 36 3.68 -9.44 19.47
N SER A 37 4.25 -10.59 19.84
CA SER A 37 4.90 -10.80 21.12
C SER A 37 6.42 -10.71 20.95
N LEU A 38 7.08 -9.87 21.74
CA LEU A 38 8.52 -9.64 21.69
C LEU A 38 9.17 -10.17 22.98
N SER A 39 10.15 -11.06 22.84
CA SER A 39 10.93 -11.57 23.98
C SER A 39 12.20 -10.76 24.25
N THR A 40 12.62 -9.93 23.29
CA THR A 40 13.81 -9.09 23.36
C THR A 40 13.50 -7.70 22.79
N PRO A 41 14.23 -6.65 23.24
CA PRO A 41 14.11 -5.33 22.63
C PRO A 41 14.33 -5.40 21.13
N SER A 42 13.41 -4.82 20.35
CA SER A 42 13.39 -4.90 18.90
C SER A 42 13.13 -3.53 18.29
N VAL A 43 13.80 -3.23 17.18
CA VAL A 43 13.65 -1.96 16.46
C VAL A 43 12.82 -2.20 15.20
N PHE A 44 11.78 -1.39 15.03
CA PHE A 44 10.97 -1.37 13.82
C PHE A 44 11.01 0.00 13.14
N TYR A 45 11.04 -0.02 11.81
CA TYR A 45 10.96 1.18 10.98
C TYR A 45 9.58 1.27 10.35
N ILE A 46 8.91 2.40 10.59
CA ILE A 46 7.53 2.63 10.17
C ILE A 46 7.57 3.59 8.98
N TYR A 47 7.06 3.15 7.85
CA TYR A 47 6.92 3.95 6.64
C TYR A 47 5.43 4.17 6.40
N LEU A 48 5.00 5.44 6.44
CA LEU A 48 3.60 5.79 6.27
C LEU A 48 3.36 6.28 4.85
N GLY A 49 2.38 5.68 4.18
CA GLY A 49 2.03 6.04 2.82
C GLY A 49 1.56 7.49 2.71
N GLN A 50 1.98 8.17 1.66
CA GLN A 50 1.41 9.47 1.31
C GLN A 50 0.19 9.28 0.42
N ARG A 51 -0.84 10.13 0.59
CA ARG A 51 -1.98 10.13 -0.34
C ARG A 51 -1.56 10.45 -1.77
N GLY A 52 -2.20 9.80 -2.73
CA GLY A 52 -2.09 10.18 -4.13
C GLY A 52 -2.90 11.45 -4.42
N THR A 53 -2.29 12.40 -5.14
CA THR A 53 -2.92 13.69 -5.54
C THR A 53 -2.72 13.95 -7.04
N GLU A 54 -3.18 15.09 -7.56
CA GLU A 54 -2.87 15.54 -8.93
C GLU A 54 -1.38 15.84 -9.17
N SER A 55 -0.55 15.85 -8.11
CA SER A 55 0.86 16.17 -8.21
C SER A 55 1.61 15.17 -9.12
N THR A 56 2.55 15.69 -9.91
CA THR A 56 3.49 14.86 -10.68
C THR A 56 4.70 14.42 -9.89
N ASN A 57 4.79 14.79 -8.62
CA ASN A 57 5.81 14.24 -7.75
C ASN A 57 5.47 12.79 -7.42
N ILE A 58 6.52 11.99 -7.19
CA ILE A 58 6.35 10.63 -6.70
C ILE A 58 5.66 10.70 -5.35
N THR A 59 4.59 9.93 -5.19
CA THR A 59 3.88 9.79 -3.93
C THR A 59 4.70 8.89 -3.01
N PHE A 60 5.05 9.37 -1.81
CA PHE A 60 5.95 8.68 -0.90
C PHE A 60 5.45 7.27 -0.53
N ASN A 61 6.42 6.37 -0.34
CA ASN A 61 6.27 4.94 -0.03
C ASN A 61 5.56 4.09 -1.10
N GLY A 62 6.07 4.15 -2.33
CA GLY A 62 5.67 3.24 -3.40
C GLY A 62 4.63 3.80 -4.34
N GLY A 63 3.99 4.90 -3.96
CA GLY A 63 3.07 5.60 -4.83
C GLY A 63 3.79 6.13 -6.07
N THR A 64 3.00 6.54 -7.05
CA THR A 64 3.48 6.88 -8.40
C THR A 64 3.12 8.33 -8.70
N PRO A 65 3.73 8.98 -9.70
CA PRO A 65 3.38 10.35 -10.05
C PRO A 65 2.01 10.42 -10.73
N GLY A 66 1.29 11.52 -10.50
CA GLY A 66 0.08 11.89 -11.24
C GLY A 66 0.41 12.49 -12.61
N SER A 67 -0.59 13.12 -13.26
CA SER A 67 -0.41 13.69 -14.61
C SER A 67 -0.67 15.19 -14.68
N LEU A 68 0.27 15.94 -15.29
CA LEU A 68 0.19 17.39 -15.53
C LEU A 68 -0.88 17.79 -16.56
N TYR A 69 -1.16 16.92 -17.53
CA TYR A 69 -1.70 17.40 -18.80
C TYR A 69 -3.20 17.73 -18.74
N MET A 70 -3.94 17.34 -17.68
CA MET A 70 -5.35 17.74 -17.53
C MET A 70 -5.91 18.00 -16.11
N ARG A 71 -5.14 17.92 -14.99
CA ARG A 71 -5.71 18.01 -13.61
C ARG A 71 -6.93 17.10 -13.36
N THR A 72 -7.13 16.09 -14.20
CA THR A 72 -8.30 15.20 -14.18
C THR A 72 -7.91 13.79 -13.75
N THR A 73 -6.69 13.59 -13.27
CA THR A 73 -6.22 12.28 -12.82
C THR A 73 -5.32 12.43 -11.60
N THR A 74 -5.44 11.53 -10.64
CA THR A 74 -4.55 11.51 -9.46
C THR A 74 -3.54 10.37 -9.53
N ALA A 75 -2.42 10.57 -8.85
CA ALA A 75 -1.48 9.52 -8.47
C ALA A 75 -2.17 8.42 -7.65
N GLY A 76 -1.64 7.20 -7.69
CA GLY A 76 -1.89 6.17 -6.68
C GLY A 76 -1.20 6.49 -5.35
N GLY A 77 -1.82 6.08 -4.25
CA GLY A 77 -1.29 6.27 -2.90
C GLY A 77 -0.08 5.39 -2.58
N GLY A 78 0.64 5.76 -1.52
CA GLY A 78 1.67 4.93 -0.90
C GLY A 78 1.11 3.94 0.12
N SER A 79 1.73 2.77 0.24
CA SER A 79 1.41 1.78 1.26
C SER A 79 1.94 2.23 2.61
N SER A 80 1.42 1.67 3.70
CA SER A 80 2.05 1.81 5.02
C SER A 80 2.62 0.47 5.45
N ASP A 81 3.83 0.46 5.98
CA ASP A 81 4.52 -0.79 6.29
C ASP A 81 5.47 -0.70 7.49
N ILE A 82 5.74 -1.87 8.07
CA ILE A 82 6.71 -2.10 9.14
C ILE A 82 7.91 -2.87 8.57
N ARG A 83 9.11 -2.32 8.74
CA ARG A 83 10.37 -2.87 8.23
C ARG A 83 11.36 -3.18 9.34
N LEU A 84 12.25 -4.14 9.07
CA LEU A 84 13.38 -4.48 9.94
C LEU A 84 14.68 -3.78 9.53
N VAL A 85 14.80 -3.38 8.27
CA VAL A 85 15.98 -2.72 7.71
C VAL A 85 15.60 -1.32 7.22
N PRO A 86 16.27 -0.26 7.71
CA PRO A 86 16.03 1.09 7.23
C PRO A 86 16.64 1.30 5.85
N GLY A 87 16.17 2.33 5.18
CA GLY A 87 16.73 2.81 3.92
C GLY A 87 15.77 3.77 3.25
N ASP A 88 16.11 4.18 2.03
CA ASP A 88 15.16 4.89 1.18
C ASP A 88 13.89 4.04 1.00
N TRP A 89 12.74 4.70 0.91
CA TRP A 89 11.44 4.01 0.88
C TRP A 89 11.35 3.00 -0.28
N ASN A 90 12.06 3.25 -1.39
CA ASN A 90 12.14 2.40 -2.59
C ASN A 90 13.37 1.48 -2.63
N SER A 91 14.20 1.43 -1.58
CA SER A 91 15.33 0.51 -1.52
C SER A 91 14.83 -0.93 -1.44
N PHE A 92 15.33 -1.80 -2.31
CA PHE A 92 14.95 -3.20 -2.33
C PHE A 92 15.24 -3.90 -0.99
N GLU A 93 16.42 -3.68 -0.40
CA GLU A 93 16.79 -4.30 0.88
C GLU A 93 15.85 -3.86 2.02
N SER A 94 15.43 -2.60 2.02
CA SER A 94 14.44 -2.11 2.98
C SER A 94 13.06 -2.75 2.73
N LEU A 95 12.57 -2.70 1.48
CA LEU A 95 11.29 -3.29 1.08
C LEU A 95 11.22 -4.81 1.34
N LYS A 96 12.33 -5.52 1.15
CA LYS A 96 12.46 -6.96 1.39
C LYS A 96 12.18 -7.31 2.85
N SER A 97 12.54 -6.41 3.77
CA SER A 97 12.41 -6.59 5.22
C SER A 97 11.03 -6.25 5.80
N ARG A 98 10.00 -6.08 4.96
CA ARG A 98 8.64 -5.73 5.38
C ARG A 98 7.93 -6.93 6.00
N ILE A 99 7.52 -6.78 7.26
CA ILE A 99 6.79 -7.83 8.02
C ILE A 99 5.28 -7.59 8.08
N MET A 100 4.84 -6.37 7.80
CA MET A 100 3.43 -5.98 7.73
C MET A 100 3.28 -4.82 6.74
N VAL A 101 2.30 -4.90 5.85
CA VAL A 101 2.04 -3.94 4.77
C VAL A 101 0.53 -3.75 4.61
N ALA A 102 0.06 -2.52 4.69
CA ALA A 102 -1.27 -2.11 4.23
C ALA A 102 -1.17 -1.53 2.82
N GLY A 103 -1.81 -2.19 1.85
CA GLY A 103 -1.85 -1.77 0.45
C GLY A 103 -2.56 -0.44 0.24
N ALA A 104 -2.20 0.27 -0.81
CA ALA A 104 -2.70 1.60 -1.12
C ALA A 104 -3.70 1.61 -2.28
N GLY A 105 -4.52 2.65 -2.33
CA GLY A 105 -5.50 2.87 -3.40
C GLY A 105 -4.85 3.36 -4.70
N GLY A 106 -5.38 2.94 -5.83
CA GLY A 106 -5.01 3.40 -7.17
C GLY A 106 -5.57 4.78 -7.49
N GLY A 107 -4.91 5.48 -8.41
CA GLY A 107 -5.27 6.82 -8.88
C GLY A 107 -6.67 6.90 -9.49
N CYS A 108 -7.34 8.02 -9.25
CA CYS A 108 -8.70 8.32 -9.70
C CYS A 108 -8.70 9.18 -10.98
N CYS A 109 -9.86 9.28 -11.62
CA CYS A 109 -10.09 10.19 -12.74
C CYS A 109 -11.32 11.07 -12.53
N ASP A 110 -11.17 12.35 -12.85
CA ASP A 110 -12.24 13.31 -13.02
C ASP A 110 -12.66 13.38 -14.50
N HIS A 111 -13.56 12.48 -14.92
CA HIS A 111 -14.05 12.49 -16.30
C HIS A 111 -15.53 12.15 -16.42
N TYR A 112 -16.34 13.18 -16.71
CA TYR A 112 -17.82 13.18 -16.80
C TYR A 112 -18.57 12.77 -15.53
N ASN A 113 -18.02 11.84 -14.76
CA ASN A 113 -18.40 11.45 -13.42
C ASN A 113 -17.13 11.28 -12.58
N ASN A 114 -17.24 11.43 -11.27
CA ASN A 114 -16.16 11.15 -10.32
C ASN A 114 -15.86 9.64 -10.34
N ILE A 115 -14.77 9.22 -10.98
CA ILE A 115 -14.41 7.80 -11.10
C ILE A 115 -13.27 7.49 -10.14
N THR A 116 -13.55 6.61 -9.19
CA THR A 116 -12.57 6.16 -8.21
C THR A 116 -11.70 5.05 -8.78
N GLY A 117 -10.40 5.08 -8.49
CA GLY A 117 -9.52 3.94 -8.73
C GLY A 117 -9.87 2.75 -7.84
N GLY A 118 -9.23 1.61 -8.10
CA GLY A 118 -9.35 0.44 -7.22
C GLY A 118 -8.72 0.71 -5.86
N SER A 119 -9.40 0.33 -4.78
CA SER A 119 -8.86 0.47 -3.42
C SER A 119 -7.74 -0.52 -3.14
N GLY A 120 -6.89 -0.20 -2.17
CA GLY A 120 -5.94 -1.15 -1.60
C GLY A 120 -6.71 -2.36 -1.05
N GLY A 121 -6.16 -3.55 -1.18
CA GLY A 121 -6.84 -4.79 -0.80
C GLY A 121 -6.03 -5.65 0.15
N GLY A 122 -6.66 -6.72 0.65
CA GLY A 122 -6.01 -7.78 1.41
C GLY A 122 -5.02 -8.56 0.55
N LEU A 123 -5.32 -9.81 0.20
CA LEU A 123 -4.40 -10.63 -0.60
C LEU A 123 -4.21 -10.11 -2.03
N LYS A 124 -5.21 -9.40 -2.57
CA LYS A 124 -5.18 -8.74 -3.86
C LYS A 124 -5.82 -7.36 -3.73
N GLY A 125 -5.18 -6.34 -4.31
CA GLY A 125 -5.80 -5.02 -4.50
C GLY A 125 -7.02 -5.08 -5.41
N GLU A 126 -7.88 -4.09 -5.34
CA GLU A 126 -9.01 -4.00 -6.26
C GLU A 126 -8.53 -3.60 -7.65
N ASP A 127 -9.16 -4.19 -8.67
CA ASP A 127 -8.91 -3.81 -10.06
C ASP A 127 -9.38 -2.35 -10.28
N GLY A 128 -8.79 -1.68 -11.26
CA GLY A 128 -9.20 -0.34 -11.63
C GLY A 128 -10.57 -0.33 -12.30
N ILE A 129 -11.03 0.86 -12.69
CA ILE A 129 -12.28 1.05 -13.41
C ILE A 129 -11.97 1.47 -14.84
N LEU A 130 -12.72 0.97 -15.83
CA LEU A 130 -12.69 1.44 -17.21
C LEU A 130 -14.03 2.09 -17.57
N THR A 131 -13.98 3.27 -18.17
CA THR A 131 -15.14 4.00 -18.70
C THR A 131 -14.93 4.41 -20.15
N ILE A 132 -16.02 4.62 -20.89
CA ILE A 132 -16.04 5.05 -22.29
C ILE A 132 -16.96 6.27 -22.41
N ASN A 133 -16.48 7.35 -23.02
CA ASN A 133 -17.25 8.56 -23.27
C ASN A 133 -18.05 8.49 -24.60
N SER A 134 -19.27 9.02 -24.62
CA SER A 134 -20.10 9.21 -25.83
C SER A 134 -19.94 10.66 -26.33
N PRO A 135 -19.51 10.89 -27.58
CA PRO A 135 -20.07 10.28 -28.79
C PRO A 135 -19.12 9.34 -29.54
N CYS A 136 -18.03 8.90 -28.91
CA CYS A 136 -17.15 7.87 -29.47
C CYS A 136 -17.94 6.56 -29.57
N LEU A 137 -18.61 6.36 -30.72
CA LEU A 137 -19.36 5.16 -31.02
C LEU A 137 -18.41 3.98 -30.92
N LYS A 138 -18.87 2.96 -30.19
CA LYS A 138 -18.29 1.62 -30.05
C LYS A 138 -17.62 1.09 -31.32
N LYS A 139 -18.09 1.51 -32.50
CA LYS A 139 -17.60 1.18 -33.84
C LYS A 139 -16.08 1.38 -34.02
N GLU A 140 -15.47 2.48 -33.57
CA GLU A 140 -14.01 2.65 -33.71
C GLU A 140 -13.21 1.71 -32.78
N CYS A 141 -13.73 1.47 -31.56
CA CYS A 141 -13.14 0.50 -30.64
C CYS A 141 -13.40 -0.98 -31.06
N ASP A 142 -14.55 -1.27 -31.68
CA ASP A 142 -14.98 -2.60 -32.13
C ASP A 142 -14.28 -2.99 -33.44
N ASP A 143 -14.06 -2.04 -34.35
CA ASP A 143 -13.42 -2.27 -35.66
C ASP A 143 -11.89 -2.49 -35.56
N LYS A 144 -11.30 -2.36 -34.36
CA LYS A 144 -9.86 -2.52 -34.08
C LYS A 144 -8.97 -1.83 -35.12
N ILE A 145 -9.40 -0.67 -35.63
CA ILE A 145 -8.59 0.12 -36.55
C ILE A 145 -7.32 0.49 -35.77
N GLU A 146 -6.16 0.12 -36.32
CA GLU A 146 -4.86 0.25 -35.65
C GLU A 146 -4.74 1.61 -34.95
N ASN A 147 -4.55 1.59 -33.61
CA ASN A 147 -4.42 2.75 -32.72
C ASN A 147 -5.69 3.40 -32.14
N SER A 148 -6.86 2.76 -32.18
CA SER A 148 -8.06 3.21 -31.47
C SER A 148 -8.51 2.25 -30.36
N CYS A 149 -8.62 2.75 -29.11
CA CYS A 149 -9.15 2.07 -27.91
C CYS A 149 -8.43 0.80 -27.37
N PHE A 150 -7.14 0.89 -27.00
CA PHE A 150 -6.38 -0.25 -26.45
C PHE A 150 -6.44 -0.42 -24.93
N ASN A 151 -7.30 0.31 -24.23
CA ASN A 151 -7.30 0.31 -22.78
C ASN A 151 -7.98 -0.97 -22.25
N THR A 152 -7.32 -1.65 -21.32
CA THR A 152 -7.90 -2.74 -20.53
C THR A 152 -8.21 -2.25 -19.11
N ILE A 153 -8.91 -3.08 -18.34
CA ILE A 153 -9.05 -2.84 -16.90
C ILE A 153 -7.70 -3.18 -16.24
N PRO A 154 -7.02 -2.23 -15.59
CA PRO A 154 -5.80 -2.54 -14.88
C PRO A 154 -6.13 -3.40 -13.66
N THR A 155 -5.24 -4.32 -13.32
CA THR A 155 -5.51 -5.28 -12.25
C THR A 155 -4.81 -4.87 -10.96
N GLY A 156 -5.40 -5.25 -9.83
CA GLY A 156 -4.77 -5.09 -8.53
C GLY A 156 -3.56 -6.00 -8.35
N GLY A 157 -2.55 -5.52 -7.63
CA GLY A 157 -1.40 -6.35 -7.25
C GLY A 157 -1.85 -7.49 -6.33
N ASN A 158 -1.15 -8.62 -6.38
CA ASN A 158 -1.47 -9.80 -5.56
C ASN A 158 -0.29 -10.17 -4.64
N GLN A 159 -0.22 -11.40 -4.14
CA GLN A 159 0.86 -11.83 -3.24
C GLN A 159 2.17 -12.14 -3.95
N THR A 160 2.16 -12.35 -5.28
CA THR A 160 3.33 -12.80 -6.03
C THR A 160 3.75 -11.89 -7.18
N ASN A 161 2.83 -11.02 -7.64
CA ASN A 161 2.99 -10.23 -8.84
C ASN A 161 2.34 -8.85 -8.71
N GLY A 162 2.95 -7.89 -9.40
CA GLY A 162 2.37 -6.59 -9.66
C GLY A 162 1.13 -6.69 -10.54
N GLY A 163 0.22 -5.74 -10.36
CA GLY A 163 -0.94 -5.54 -11.21
C GLY A 163 -0.56 -5.16 -12.65
N ILE A 164 -1.31 -5.72 -13.59
CA ILE A 164 -1.20 -5.45 -15.02
C ILE A 164 -1.74 -4.04 -15.32
N ASP A 165 -0.97 -3.24 -16.04
CA ASP A 165 -1.35 -1.93 -16.53
C ASP A 165 -2.44 -2.04 -17.59
N ALA A 166 -3.23 -0.98 -17.73
CA ALA A 166 -4.31 -0.90 -18.69
C ALA A 166 -3.85 -0.79 -20.16
N ILE A 167 -2.56 -0.94 -20.47
CA ILE A 167 -2.03 -0.92 -21.84
C ILE A 167 -1.19 -2.16 -22.11
N TRP A 168 -1.51 -2.84 -23.22
CA TRP A 168 -0.77 -3.96 -23.80
C TRP A 168 -0.40 -5.07 -22.80
N ASN A 169 -1.19 -5.20 -21.72
CA ASN A 169 -0.91 -6.09 -20.60
C ASN A 169 0.52 -5.97 -20.04
N ASN A 170 1.09 -4.76 -20.08
CA ASN A 170 2.39 -4.50 -19.47
C ASN A 170 2.28 -4.57 -17.94
N ILE A 171 3.39 -4.89 -17.26
CA ILE A 171 3.45 -4.88 -15.80
C ILE A 171 4.56 -3.91 -15.41
N SER A 172 4.20 -2.65 -15.21
CA SER A 172 5.12 -1.64 -14.68
C SER A 172 5.18 -1.62 -13.16
N SER A 173 4.15 -2.15 -12.49
CA SER A 173 4.10 -2.31 -11.04
C SER A 173 5.09 -3.38 -10.56
N LYS A 174 5.59 -3.22 -9.34
CA LYS A 174 6.60 -4.11 -8.75
C LYS A 174 6.29 -4.38 -7.28
N PHE A 175 7.13 -5.21 -6.68
CA PHE A 175 7.17 -5.38 -5.23
C PHE A 175 7.36 -4.03 -4.55
N GLY A 176 6.40 -3.58 -3.75
CA GLY A 176 6.47 -2.28 -3.07
C GLY A 176 6.18 -1.04 -3.92
N ILE A 177 5.92 -1.16 -5.23
CA ILE A 177 5.83 0.00 -6.14
C ILE A 177 4.59 -0.12 -7.04
N GLY A 178 3.77 0.92 -7.07
CA GLY A 178 2.61 1.03 -7.96
C GLY A 178 2.99 1.11 -9.44
N GLY A 179 2.06 0.73 -10.32
CA GLY A 179 2.25 0.80 -11.77
C GLY A 179 2.15 2.22 -12.32
N TYR A 180 3.03 2.57 -13.24
CA TYR A 180 3.04 3.85 -13.94
C TYR A 180 3.42 3.67 -15.40
N VAL A 181 2.61 4.24 -16.30
CA VAL A 181 2.81 4.09 -17.74
C VAL A 181 3.41 5.37 -18.35
N ASN A 182 4.72 5.36 -18.60
CA ASN A 182 5.51 6.52 -19.04
C ASN A 182 5.54 6.71 -20.58
N LYS A 183 4.38 6.95 -21.21
CA LYS A 183 4.28 7.11 -22.69
C LYS A 183 3.56 8.38 -23.16
N GLY A 184 3.74 9.51 -22.45
CA GLY A 184 3.25 10.82 -22.91
C GLY A 184 1.72 10.98 -22.95
N LEU A 185 0.99 10.17 -22.21
CA LEU A 185 -0.48 10.19 -22.12
C LEU A 185 -0.91 10.50 -20.68
N THR A 186 -2.10 11.08 -20.48
CA THR A 186 -2.69 11.42 -19.17
C THR A 186 -3.17 10.17 -18.46
N ARG A 187 -2.59 9.82 -17.29
CA ARG A 187 -2.85 8.51 -16.69
C ARG A 187 -2.88 8.53 -15.17
N PRO A 188 -3.97 8.07 -14.55
CA PRO A 188 -3.96 7.70 -13.14
C PRO A 188 -3.08 6.47 -12.97
N SER A 189 -2.38 6.41 -11.84
CA SER A 189 -1.35 5.41 -11.61
C SER A 189 -1.76 4.41 -10.52
N GLY A 190 -1.13 3.24 -10.49
CA GLY A 190 -1.47 2.20 -9.51
C GLY A 190 -1.02 2.57 -8.10
N GLY A 191 -1.77 2.11 -7.10
CA GLY A 191 -1.39 2.19 -5.69
C GLY A 191 -0.31 1.18 -5.35
N SER A 192 0.59 1.49 -4.41
CA SER A 192 1.58 0.52 -3.95
C SER A 192 1.03 -0.47 -2.92
N GLY A 193 1.85 -1.43 -2.51
CA GLY A 193 1.45 -2.49 -1.60
C GLY A 193 2.56 -3.49 -1.38
N TYR A 194 2.23 -4.71 -0.94
CA TYR A 194 3.17 -5.83 -1.00
C TYR A 194 3.62 -5.99 -2.45
N TYR A 195 2.66 -6.05 -3.37
CA TYR A 195 2.81 -5.72 -4.77
C TYR A 195 1.86 -4.57 -5.15
N GLY A 196 2.34 -3.65 -5.99
CA GLY A 196 1.53 -2.53 -6.46
C GLY A 196 0.49 -2.95 -7.50
N GLY A 197 -0.58 -2.17 -7.61
CA GLY A 197 -1.58 -2.28 -8.66
C GLY A 197 -1.11 -1.71 -9.99
N GLY A 198 -1.77 -2.08 -11.08
CA GLY A 198 -1.49 -1.58 -12.42
C GLY A 198 -1.92 -0.12 -12.62
N GLY A 199 -1.20 0.59 -13.49
CA GLY A 199 -1.52 1.94 -13.92
C GLY A 199 -2.67 1.99 -14.92
N GLY A 200 -3.52 3.01 -14.81
CA GLY A 200 -4.59 3.29 -15.76
C GLY A 200 -4.10 4.03 -17.01
N VAL A 201 -5.02 4.37 -17.90
CA VAL A 201 -4.76 5.15 -19.11
C VAL A 201 -5.96 5.96 -19.56
N SER A 202 -5.73 7.18 -20.03
CA SER A 202 -6.63 7.86 -20.97
C SER A 202 -6.14 7.72 -22.41
N SER A 203 -7.00 7.20 -23.30
CA SER A 203 -6.79 7.19 -24.76
C SER A 203 -8.12 7.26 -25.50
N ASN A 204 -8.25 8.15 -26.50
CA ASN A 204 -9.41 8.30 -27.40
C ASN A 204 -10.78 7.96 -26.77
N CYS A 205 -11.28 8.84 -25.89
CA CYS A 205 -12.56 8.68 -25.17
C CYS A 205 -12.66 7.51 -24.17
N VAL A 206 -11.64 6.65 -24.05
CA VAL A 206 -11.60 5.57 -23.06
C VAL A 206 -10.68 5.97 -21.93
N ILE A 207 -11.15 5.88 -20.69
CA ILE A 207 -10.37 6.18 -19.50
C ILE A 207 -10.40 5.00 -18.56
N SER A 208 -9.23 4.58 -18.09
CA SER A 208 -9.10 3.65 -16.98
C SER A 208 -8.39 4.28 -15.79
N CYS A 209 -8.92 3.99 -14.60
CA CYS A 209 -8.36 4.38 -13.30
C CYS A 209 -7.33 3.35 -12.81
N GLY A 210 -6.38 3.79 -11.98
CA GLY A 210 -5.37 2.91 -11.43
C GLY A 210 -5.98 1.85 -10.50
N ALA A 211 -5.32 0.70 -10.42
CA ALA A 211 -5.70 -0.37 -9.51
C ALA A 211 -4.98 -0.24 -8.15
N GLY A 212 -5.52 -0.88 -7.12
CA GLY A 212 -4.93 -0.89 -5.78
C GLY A 212 -3.81 -1.91 -5.61
N GLY A 213 -2.97 -1.70 -4.61
CA GLY A 213 -1.95 -2.68 -4.20
C GLY A 213 -2.48 -3.69 -3.17
N SER A 214 -1.79 -4.82 -3.06
CA SER A 214 -2.05 -5.85 -2.05
C SER A 214 -1.46 -5.49 -0.69
N SER A 215 -1.98 -6.11 0.35
CA SER A 215 -1.46 -6.08 1.71
C SER A 215 -0.69 -7.38 2.02
N PHE A 216 0.06 -7.36 3.11
CA PHE A 216 0.79 -8.52 3.63
C PHE A 216 0.88 -8.45 5.14
N VAL A 217 0.69 -9.57 5.84
CA VAL A 217 0.92 -9.67 7.28
C VAL A 217 1.61 -10.99 7.56
N SER A 218 2.81 -10.94 8.11
CA SER A 218 3.57 -12.16 8.40
C SER A 218 2.79 -13.09 9.34
N GLY A 219 2.57 -14.32 8.89
CA GLY A 219 1.81 -15.36 9.59
C GLY A 219 0.31 -15.39 9.32
N LEU A 220 -0.25 -14.42 8.59
CA LEU A 220 -1.65 -14.45 8.21
C LEU A 220 -1.87 -15.40 7.02
N THR A 221 -2.85 -16.30 7.15
CA THR A 221 -3.17 -17.30 6.11
C THR A 221 -3.48 -16.64 4.77
N GLY A 222 -2.92 -17.21 3.69
CA GLY A 222 -3.07 -16.71 2.32
C GLY A 222 -1.98 -15.73 1.89
N CYS A 223 -1.22 -15.16 2.83
CA CYS A 223 -0.01 -14.42 2.48
C CYS A 223 1.09 -15.33 1.93
N ASP A 224 1.91 -14.78 1.05
CA ASP A 224 3.11 -15.43 0.52
C ASP A 224 4.33 -14.56 0.82
N ALA A 225 5.19 -15.01 1.72
CA ALA A 225 6.41 -14.32 2.08
C ALA A 225 7.51 -14.61 1.06
N ILE A 226 8.35 -13.61 0.82
CA ILE A 226 9.57 -13.78 0.03
C ILE A 226 10.69 -14.41 0.86
N ASN A 227 11.62 -15.07 0.17
CA ASN A 227 12.81 -15.65 0.76
C ASN A 227 13.91 -14.58 0.96
N GLU A 228 14.70 -14.73 2.01
CA GLU A 228 15.87 -13.89 2.31
C GLU A 228 16.87 -13.84 1.14
N SER A 229 16.96 -14.93 0.36
CA SER A 229 17.84 -15.05 -0.81
C SER A 229 17.43 -14.19 -2.01
N SER A 230 16.30 -13.48 -1.94
CA SER A 230 15.88 -12.54 -2.99
C SER A 230 16.88 -11.38 -3.10
N THR A 231 17.31 -11.07 -4.32
CA THR A 231 18.44 -10.15 -4.60
C THR A 231 18.04 -8.87 -5.33
N GLY A 232 16.81 -8.78 -5.84
CA GLY A 232 16.32 -7.58 -6.51
C GLY A 232 14.89 -7.72 -7.01
N PHE A 233 14.34 -6.63 -7.55
CA PHE A 233 12.96 -6.59 -8.04
C PHE A 233 12.63 -7.62 -9.13
N ASP A 234 13.64 -8.02 -9.91
CA ASP A 234 13.49 -9.02 -10.98
C ASP A 234 13.94 -10.43 -10.54
N SER A 235 14.30 -10.60 -9.27
CA SER A 235 14.81 -11.86 -8.69
C SER A 235 14.27 -12.06 -7.27
N ILE A 236 12.94 -12.18 -7.17
CA ILE A 236 12.21 -12.47 -5.94
C ILE A 236 11.80 -13.94 -5.91
N PHE A 237 12.11 -14.63 -4.81
CA PHE A 237 11.73 -16.02 -4.59
C PHE A 237 10.62 -16.10 -3.54
N HIS A 238 9.44 -16.58 -3.93
CA HIS A 238 8.32 -16.80 -3.02
C HIS A 238 8.45 -18.11 -2.27
N THR A 239 8.06 -18.09 -1.00
CA THR A 239 8.15 -19.27 -0.11
C THR A 239 6.89 -20.12 -0.17
N HIS A 240 5.79 -19.59 -0.70
CA HIS A 240 4.44 -20.16 -0.62
C HIS A 240 3.98 -20.38 0.83
N GLN A 241 4.52 -19.59 1.75
CA GLN A 241 4.23 -19.63 3.19
C GLN A 241 4.06 -18.21 3.72
N PRO A 242 3.23 -17.99 4.75
CA PRO A 242 2.90 -16.63 5.18
C PRO A 242 3.96 -16.00 6.09
N ILE A 243 4.93 -16.77 6.58
CA ILE A 243 5.88 -16.30 7.60
C ILE A 243 7.11 -15.68 6.92
N HIS A 244 7.34 -14.39 7.20
CA HIS A 244 8.52 -13.65 6.77
C HIS A 244 9.81 -14.34 7.26
N TYR A 245 10.89 -14.29 6.45
CA TYR A 245 12.15 -15.00 6.72
C TYR A 245 12.81 -14.66 8.06
N SER A 246 12.45 -13.52 8.67
CA SER A 246 12.92 -13.14 10.01
C SER A 246 12.25 -13.92 11.16
N GLY A 247 11.18 -14.67 10.88
CA GLY A 247 10.38 -15.40 11.88
C GLY A 247 9.38 -14.55 12.68
N TYR A 248 9.39 -13.21 12.53
CA TYR A 248 8.38 -12.36 13.16
C TYR A 248 7.00 -12.72 12.62
N THR A 249 6.05 -12.95 13.52
CA THR A 249 4.72 -13.47 13.19
C THR A 249 3.69 -12.68 13.97
N PHE A 250 2.57 -12.36 13.32
CA PHE A 250 1.44 -11.72 13.96
C PHE A 250 0.32 -12.74 14.21
N THR A 251 -0.27 -12.68 15.40
CA THR A 251 -1.52 -13.38 15.74
C THR A 251 -2.71 -12.44 15.64
N ASP A 252 -3.92 -13.00 15.65
CA ASP A 252 -5.19 -12.24 15.57
C ASP A 252 -5.23 -11.26 14.40
N ALA A 253 -4.50 -11.62 13.34
CA ALA A 253 -4.26 -10.75 12.21
C ALA A 253 -5.48 -10.72 11.29
N ILE A 254 -5.82 -9.52 10.81
CA ILE A 254 -6.86 -9.33 9.78
C ILE A 254 -6.36 -8.35 8.72
N MET A 255 -6.93 -8.48 7.52
CA MET A 255 -6.81 -7.48 6.45
C MET A 255 -8.20 -7.14 5.93
N LEU A 256 -8.46 -5.86 5.76
CA LEU A 256 -9.70 -5.34 5.18
C LEU A 256 -9.37 -4.51 3.95
N ASN A 257 -10.13 -4.73 2.87
CA ASN A 257 -10.02 -3.90 1.67
C ASN A 257 -10.45 -2.46 1.98
N GLY A 258 -9.83 -1.50 1.30
CA GLY A 258 -10.17 -0.09 1.46
C GLY A 258 -11.64 0.17 1.14
N GLY A 259 -12.25 1.08 1.89
CA GLY A 259 -13.69 1.37 1.80
C GLY A 259 -14.59 0.41 2.59
N ASN A 260 -14.03 -0.63 3.22
CA ASN A 260 -14.79 -1.46 4.14
C ASN A 260 -15.26 -0.63 5.36
N PRO A 261 -16.57 -0.63 5.70
CA PRO A 261 -17.12 0.18 6.80
C PRO A 261 -16.67 -0.26 8.19
N GLU A 262 -16.09 -1.45 8.33
CA GLU A 262 -15.53 -1.96 9.59
C GLU A 262 -14.11 -1.43 9.87
N ILE A 263 -13.50 -0.71 8.92
CA ILE A 263 -12.18 -0.10 9.14
C ILE A 263 -12.31 0.98 10.23
N PRO A 264 -11.58 0.83 11.36
CA PRO A 264 -11.60 1.86 12.40
C PRO A 264 -10.95 3.14 11.89
N GLN A 265 -11.45 4.29 12.35
CA GLN A 265 -10.78 5.55 12.08
C GLN A 265 -9.50 5.68 12.92
N PRO A 266 -8.35 5.97 12.30
CA PRO A 266 -7.14 6.26 13.04
C PRO A 266 -7.30 7.55 13.85
N GLU A 267 -6.74 7.58 15.06
CA GLU A 267 -6.78 8.76 15.93
C GLU A 267 -6.05 9.95 15.28
N ASN A 268 -6.73 11.10 15.17
CA ASN A 268 -6.15 12.39 14.76
C ASN A 268 -5.50 12.43 13.35
N THR A 269 -5.94 11.63 12.39
CA THR A 269 -5.41 11.69 11.01
C THR A 269 -6.49 11.89 9.95
N ILE A 270 -6.06 12.36 8.78
CA ILE A 270 -6.92 12.45 7.60
C ILE A 270 -6.94 11.08 6.94
N PHE A 271 -8.14 10.51 6.75
CA PHE A 271 -8.40 9.13 6.29
C PHE A 271 -7.68 8.70 4.99
N TYR A 272 -7.17 9.65 4.21
CA TYR A 272 -6.51 9.38 2.93
C TYR A 272 -5.00 9.20 3.03
N ASP A 273 -4.36 9.65 4.11
CA ASP A 273 -2.94 9.38 4.33
C ASP A 273 -2.76 8.06 5.08
N GLY A 274 -1.60 7.44 4.89
CA GLY A 274 -1.22 6.27 5.63
C GLY A 274 -1.06 6.58 7.11
N ALA A 275 -1.47 5.64 7.96
CA ALA A 275 -1.40 5.77 9.40
C ALA A 275 -0.86 4.50 10.05
N CYS A 276 -0.36 4.64 11.27
CA CYS A 276 0.03 3.52 12.13
C CYS A 276 -0.41 3.82 13.55
N GLN A 277 -0.99 2.81 14.20
CA GLN A 277 -1.31 2.84 15.62
C GLN A 277 -0.68 1.62 16.28
N ILE A 278 0.00 1.84 17.39
CA ILE A 278 0.61 0.78 18.19
C ILE A 278 0.00 0.86 19.59
N THR A 279 -0.67 -0.21 20.01
CA THR A 279 -1.22 -0.36 21.36
C THR A 279 -0.36 -1.35 22.14
N ILE A 280 0.10 -0.93 23.32
CA ILE A 280 0.78 -1.81 24.27
C ILE A 280 -0.30 -2.64 24.98
N LEU A 281 -0.29 -3.96 24.78
CA LEU A 281 -1.23 -4.89 25.43
C LEU A 281 -0.66 -5.39 26.75
N SER A 282 0.63 -5.71 26.77
CA SER A 282 1.40 -6.04 27.95
C SER A 282 2.82 -5.53 27.78
N ASP A 283 3.41 -4.98 28.83
CA ASP A 283 4.83 -4.63 28.86
C ASP A 283 5.54 -5.42 29.96
N PHE A 284 6.84 -5.68 29.80
CA PHE A 284 7.62 -6.40 30.81
C PHE A 284 7.52 -5.74 32.21
N THR A 285 7.26 -4.44 32.26
CA THR A 285 7.04 -3.65 33.48
C THR A 285 5.72 -3.97 34.20
N SER A 286 4.62 -4.24 33.50
CA SER A 286 3.34 -4.68 34.10
C SER A 286 3.44 -6.12 34.61
N PHE A 287 4.23 -6.98 33.94
CA PHE A 287 4.59 -8.30 34.48
C PHE A 287 5.47 -8.20 35.74
N LEU A 288 6.49 -7.32 35.75
CA LEU A 288 7.34 -7.11 36.93
C LEU A 288 6.63 -6.43 38.11
N LYS A 289 5.53 -5.71 37.90
CA LYS A 289 4.70 -5.16 39.00
C LYS A 289 3.77 -6.19 39.64
N THR A 290 3.43 -7.25 38.93
CA THR A 290 2.57 -8.34 39.45
C THR A 290 3.37 -9.41 40.16
N CYS A 291 4.64 -9.60 39.80
CA CYS A 291 5.63 -10.20 40.68
C CYS A 291 6.01 -9.15 41.74
N HIS A 292 6.01 -9.48 43.04
CA HIS A 292 6.60 -8.63 44.07
C HIS A 292 8.06 -9.06 44.33
N PRO A 293 9.08 -8.64 43.56
CA PRO A 293 10.45 -8.68 44.04
C PRO A 293 10.74 -7.41 44.85
N SER A 294 11.32 -7.59 46.04
CA SER A 294 11.67 -6.56 47.01
C SER A 294 12.85 -5.67 46.60
N PHE A 295 12.91 -5.18 45.36
CA PHE A 295 13.99 -4.30 44.90
C PHE A 295 13.47 -3.21 43.94
N THR A 296 13.51 -1.98 44.41
CA THR A 296 13.26 -0.77 43.61
C THR A 296 14.48 -0.46 42.76
N SER A 297 14.37 -0.64 41.44
CA SER A 297 15.29 -0.04 40.46
C SER A 297 14.47 0.81 39.50
N THR A 298 14.66 2.13 39.55
CA THR A 298 14.06 3.06 38.60
C THR A 298 14.86 3.04 37.31
N GLN A 299 14.35 2.36 36.28
CA GLN A 299 14.82 2.53 34.91
C GLN A 299 13.87 3.45 34.15
N THR A 300 14.40 4.58 33.69
CA THR A 300 13.72 5.51 32.80
C THR A 300 13.97 5.07 31.36
N PHE A 301 12.93 4.70 30.62
CA PHE A 301 13.03 4.37 29.19
C PHE A 301 12.47 5.52 28.35
N PHE A 302 13.26 5.97 27.38
CA PHE A 302 12.83 6.92 26.36
C PHE A 302 12.29 6.16 25.14
N LEU A 303 11.01 6.33 24.81
CA LEU A 303 10.52 5.98 23.47
C LEU A 303 10.94 7.08 22.50
N THR A 304 11.83 6.77 21.57
CA THR A 304 12.14 7.63 20.42
C THR A 304 11.47 7.05 19.18
N PHE A 305 10.61 7.84 18.54
CA PHE A 305 10.02 7.53 17.24
C PHE A 305 10.70 8.37 16.16
N ALA A 306 11.34 7.75 15.17
CA ALA A 306 11.63 8.39 13.89
C ALA A 306 10.52 8.02 12.90
N ILE A 307 9.65 8.98 12.57
CA ILE A 307 8.60 8.81 11.57
C ILE A 307 9.13 9.40 10.27
N PHE A 308 9.19 8.61 9.22
CA PHE A 308 9.56 9.10 7.89
C PHE A 308 8.29 9.55 7.16
N ILE A 309 8.12 10.86 7.07
CA ILE A 309 7.12 11.55 6.25
C ILE A 309 7.87 12.55 5.37
N GLN A 310 7.45 12.69 4.12
CA GLN A 310 7.96 13.75 3.23
C GLN A 310 6.91 14.87 3.20
N THR A 311 7.27 16.04 3.74
CA THR A 311 6.48 17.28 3.65
C THR A 311 6.62 17.92 2.27
#